data_AF-A0A6M0HUT2-F1
#
_entry.id   AF-A0A6M0HUT2-F1
#
_cell.length_a   1.000
_cell.length_b   1.000
_cell.length_c   1.000
_cell.angle_alpha   90.00
_cell.angle_beta   90.00
_cell.angle_gamma   90.00
#
_symmetry.space_group_name_H-M   'P 1'
#
loop_
_entity.id
_entity.type
_entity.pdbx_description
1 polymer ?
#
loop_
_entity_poly.entity_id
_entity_poly.type
_entity_poly.pdbx_seq_one_letter_code
_entity_poly.pdbx_strand_id
1 'polypeptide(L)'
;MSGLTRTTVLNVVLGTTVSPALGCFMMAPMDLRDILTADVVIDGTVTRYSLVVTEYDRRYRERLLALMKDQQREEFEKQPPVSYALLDIWVARSLVGSVSGQITVTWRNSTFQLPKDIDARLRTFALRDPRKRAPTLPLRSGSGVVWPVPELDKLTVLQAPCAMPFMFEANEPTGRAIREIFDGVGDPEAKADALANSFGMTGNR
;
A
#
# COMPACT_ATOMS: atom_id res chain seq x y z
N MET A 1 -32.43 -13.58 59.33
CA MET A 1 -31.84 -14.08 58.07
C MET A 1 -31.91 -12.95 57.06
N SER A 2 -30.83 -12.18 56.91
CA SER A 2 -30.81 -11.01 56.03
C SER A 2 -29.50 -11.06 55.24
N GLY A 3 -29.60 -11.48 53.97
CA GLY A 3 -28.48 -11.57 53.05
C GLY A 3 -28.24 -10.24 52.36
N LEU A 4 -27.05 -9.66 52.55
CA LEU A 4 -26.54 -8.57 51.71
C LEU A 4 -25.81 -9.19 50.51
N THR A 5 -26.37 -9.05 49.31
CA THR A 5 -25.70 -9.32 48.04
C THR A 5 -24.87 -8.10 47.64
N ARG A 6 -23.54 -8.25 47.64
CA ARG A 6 -22.59 -7.26 47.11
C ARG A 6 -22.58 -7.34 45.58
N THR A 7 -23.11 -6.33 44.92
CA THR A 7 -22.95 -6.12 43.48
C THR A 7 -21.56 -5.52 43.23
N THR A 8 -20.69 -6.30 42.57
CA THR A 8 -19.36 -5.82 42.14
C THR A 8 -19.50 -5.24 40.74
N VAL A 9 -19.34 -3.93 40.61
CA VAL A 9 -19.33 -3.25 39.30
C VAL A 9 -17.92 -3.39 38.72
N LEU A 10 -17.79 -4.20 37.67
CA LEU A 10 -16.55 -4.38 36.92
C LEU A 10 -16.39 -3.21 35.94
N ASN A 11 -15.55 -2.23 36.27
CA ASN A 11 -15.14 -1.18 35.33
C ASN A 11 -14.20 -1.78 34.29
N VAL A 12 -14.74 -2.07 33.10
CA VAL A 12 -13.95 -2.41 31.91
C VAL A 12 -13.40 -1.11 31.35
N VAL A 13 -12.16 -0.78 31.69
CA VAL A 13 -11.40 0.29 31.04
C VAL A 13 -10.96 -0.22 29.68
N LEU A 14 -11.70 0.16 28.63
CA LEU A 14 -11.28 -0.02 27.24
C LEU A 14 -10.12 0.94 26.96
N GLY A 15 -8.90 0.48 27.20
CA GLY A 15 -7.69 1.18 26.78
C GLY A 15 -7.60 1.17 25.25
N THR A 16 -7.90 2.30 24.62
CA THR A 16 -7.61 2.51 23.21
C THR A 16 -6.10 2.71 23.05
N THR A 17 -5.40 1.65 22.67
CA THR A 17 -3.99 1.74 22.25
C THR A 17 -3.96 2.44 20.89
N VAL A 18 -3.81 3.76 20.91
CA VAL A 18 -3.55 4.56 19.70
C VAL A 18 -2.11 4.28 19.29
N SER A 19 -1.92 3.31 18.39
CA SER A 19 -0.62 3.07 17.75
C SER A 19 -0.27 4.29 16.89
N PRO A 20 0.88 4.94 17.09
CA PRO A 20 1.32 6.01 16.22
C PRO A 20 1.86 5.39 14.93
N ALA A 21 0.96 5.09 14.00
CA ALA A 21 1.28 5.01 12.59
C ALA A 21 0.65 6.25 11.93
N LEU A 22 1.31 7.39 12.08
CA LEU A 22 0.92 8.63 11.41
C LEU A 22 1.21 8.50 9.91
N GLY A 23 0.31 7.83 9.19
CA GLY A 23 0.24 7.85 7.73
C GLY A 23 -1.12 8.34 7.27
N CYS A 24 -2.18 7.76 7.81
CA CYS A 24 -3.56 8.06 7.41
C CYS A 24 -4.50 8.05 8.60
N PHE A 25 -5.26 9.13 8.80
CA PHE A 25 -6.27 9.20 9.85
C PHE A 25 -7.48 8.31 9.53
N MET A 26 -7.78 8.14 8.23
CA MET A 26 -8.81 7.25 7.72
C MET A 26 -8.32 6.58 6.44
N MET A 27 -8.67 5.31 6.30
CA MET A 27 -8.47 4.54 5.08
C MET A 27 -9.28 5.15 3.94
N ALA A 28 -8.62 5.39 2.81
CA ALA A 28 -9.31 5.77 1.59
C ALA A 28 -9.74 4.50 0.84
N PRO A 29 -10.99 4.44 0.35
CA PRO A 29 -11.39 3.37 -0.55
C PRO A 29 -10.50 3.38 -1.80
N MET A 30 -10.08 2.19 -2.22
CA MET A 30 -9.41 2.03 -3.50
C MET A 30 -10.40 2.33 -4.64
N ASP A 31 -9.90 2.95 -5.70
CA ASP A 31 -10.62 3.08 -6.96
C ASP A 31 -9.91 2.22 -8.00
N LEU A 32 -10.57 1.18 -8.52
CA LEU A 32 -9.97 0.29 -9.50
C LEU A 32 -9.54 1.04 -10.77
N ARG A 33 -10.16 2.19 -11.07
CA ARG A 33 -9.88 3.01 -12.26
C ARG A 33 -8.49 3.63 -12.24
N ASP A 34 -7.85 3.72 -11.07
CA ASP A 34 -6.46 4.16 -10.99
C ASP A 34 -5.51 3.25 -11.77
N ILE A 35 -5.90 1.99 -12.02
CA ILE A 35 -5.14 1.04 -12.85
C ILE A 35 -4.81 1.62 -14.23
N LEU A 36 -5.67 2.48 -14.78
CA LEU A 36 -5.48 3.11 -16.09
C LEU A 36 -4.33 4.13 -16.09
N THR A 37 -3.90 4.57 -14.91
CA THR A 37 -2.72 5.43 -14.77
C THR A 37 -1.42 4.62 -14.75
N ALA A 38 -1.47 3.29 -14.65
CA ALA A 38 -0.29 2.45 -14.61
C ALA A 38 0.51 2.55 -15.93
N ASP A 39 1.84 2.64 -15.80
CA ASP A 39 2.76 2.60 -16.94
C ASP A 39 3.05 1.17 -17.39
N VAL A 40 2.98 0.25 -16.44
CA VAL A 40 3.23 -1.17 -16.62
C VAL A 40 2.23 -1.93 -15.76
N VAL A 41 1.61 -2.97 -16.32
CA VAL A 41 0.77 -3.91 -15.59
C VAL A 41 1.25 -5.32 -15.92
N ILE A 42 1.58 -6.11 -14.90
CA ILE A 42 2.18 -7.43 -15.06
C ILE A 42 1.52 -8.46 -14.16
N ASP A 43 1.57 -9.72 -14.57
CA ASP A 43 1.48 -10.84 -13.65
C ASP A 43 2.90 -11.34 -13.35
N GLY A 44 3.22 -11.54 -12.08
CA GLY A 44 4.52 -12.03 -11.65
C GLY A 44 4.55 -12.58 -10.24
N THR A 45 5.69 -13.15 -9.87
CA THR A 45 5.94 -13.70 -8.53
C THR A 45 7.10 -12.95 -7.90
N VAL A 46 6.94 -12.54 -6.63
CA VAL A 46 8.04 -11.96 -5.87
C VAL A 46 9.03 -13.06 -5.52
N THR A 47 10.27 -12.93 -6.00
CA THR A 47 11.37 -13.87 -5.74
C THR A 47 12.29 -13.37 -4.64
N ARG A 48 12.33 -12.06 -4.38
CA ARG A 48 13.02 -11.45 -3.25
C ARG A 48 12.26 -10.24 -2.74
N TYR A 49 12.23 -10.10 -1.43
CA TYR A 49 11.67 -8.96 -0.72
C TYR A 49 12.68 -8.43 0.28
N SER A 50 12.91 -7.12 0.26
CA SER A 50 13.77 -6.48 1.26
C SER A 50 13.25 -5.11 1.65
N LEU A 51 13.25 -4.83 2.95
CA LEU A 51 12.97 -3.52 3.49
C LEU A 51 14.23 -2.65 3.43
N VAL A 52 14.09 -1.42 2.95
CA VAL A 52 15.19 -0.46 2.84
C VAL A 52 14.95 0.73 3.75
N VAL A 53 16.01 1.19 4.38
CA VAL A 53 16.03 2.36 5.27
C VAL A 53 17.00 3.38 4.71
N THR A 54 16.50 4.55 4.36
CA THR A 54 17.33 5.66 3.89
C THR A 54 18.01 6.36 5.05
N GLU A 55 19.15 7.01 4.78
CA GLU A 55 19.81 7.90 5.74
C GLU A 55 18.90 9.05 6.18
N TYR A 56 18.04 9.54 5.29
CA TYR A 56 17.06 10.58 5.62
C TYR A 56 16.09 10.08 6.70
N ASP A 57 15.48 8.91 6.50
CA ASP A 57 14.50 8.37 7.44
C ASP A 57 15.16 7.94 8.75
N ARG A 58 16.41 7.46 8.71
CA ARG A 58 17.20 7.18 9.93
C ARG A 58 17.40 8.47 10.74
N ARG A 59 17.88 9.54 10.11
CA ARG A 59 18.09 10.84 10.79
C ARG A 59 16.77 11.46 11.26
N TYR A 60 15.71 11.36 10.47
CA TYR A 60 14.39 11.85 10.84
C TYR A 60 13.87 11.11 12.08
N ARG A 61 14.00 9.79 12.10
CA ARG A 61 13.66 8.96 13.26
C ARG A 61 14.48 9.33 14.49
N GLU A 62 15.79 9.50 14.38
CA GLU A 62 16.65 9.92 15.49
C GLU A 62 16.20 11.26 16.08
N ARG A 63 15.86 12.24 15.23
CA ARG A 63 15.32 13.53 15.66
C ARG A 63 13.98 13.38 16.38
N LEU A 64 13.08 12.54 15.86
CA LEU A 64 11.80 12.29 16.53
C LEU A 64 12.00 11.62 17.90
N LEU A 65 12.85 10.60 17.99
CA LEU A 65 13.18 9.91 19.25
C LEU A 65 13.74 10.86 20.31
N ALA A 66 14.57 11.83 19.91
CA ALA A 66 15.13 12.84 20.80
C ALA A 66 14.07 13.80 21.37
N LEU A 67 12.92 13.97 20.69
CA LEU A 67 11.82 14.83 21.11
C LEU A 67 10.71 14.07 21.89
N MET A 68 10.76 12.74 21.91
CA MET A 68 9.75 11.88 22.54
C MET A 68 10.05 11.62 24.03
N LYS A 69 8.99 11.43 24.81
CA LYS A 69 9.05 10.95 26.21
C LYS A 69 9.33 9.44 26.25
N ASP A 70 9.90 8.94 27.35
CA ASP A 70 10.39 7.55 27.48
C ASP A 70 9.34 6.48 27.09
N GLN A 71 8.11 6.59 27.58
CA GLN A 71 7.05 5.62 27.25
C GLN A 71 6.69 5.62 25.75
N GLN A 72 6.69 6.78 25.09
CA GLN A 72 6.42 6.90 23.66
C GLN A 72 7.63 6.43 22.84
N ARG A 73 8.84 6.69 23.35
CA ARG A 73 10.09 6.27 22.75
C ARG A 73 10.18 4.75 22.67
N GLU A 74 9.92 4.03 23.77
CA GLU A 74 9.99 2.57 23.81
C GLU A 74 9.07 1.93 22.75
N GLU A 75 7.85 2.45 22.61
CA GLU A 75 6.90 1.93 21.64
C GLU A 75 7.29 2.28 20.20
N PHE A 76 7.79 3.50 19.97
CA PHE A 76 8.26 3.91 18.66
C PHE A 76 9.52 3.14 18.23
N GLU A 77 10.39 2.78 19.18
CA GLU A 77 11.62 2.01 18.96
C GLU A 77 11.35 0.58 18.46
N LYS A 78 10.24 -0.04 18.89
CA LYS A 78 9.80 -1.36 18.42
C LYS A 78 9.43 -1.40 16.94
N GLN A 79 9.09 -0.26 16.35
CA GLN A 79 8.76 -0.16 14.94
C GLN A 79 10.05 0.01 14.12
N PRO A 80 10.35 -0.89 13.16
CA PRO A 80 11.54 -0.72 12.33
C PRO A 80 11.44 0.58 11.53
N PRO A 81 12.51 1.38 11.41
CA PRO A 81 12.54 2.44 10.43
C PRO A 81 12.43 1.78 9.06
N VAL A 82 11.37 2.04 8.31
CA VAL A 82 11.23 1.51 6.95
C VAL A 82 10.85 2.65 6.03
N SER A 83 11.67 2.85 5.00
CA SER A 83 11.47 3.87 3.99
C SER A 83 10.59 3.35 2.86
N TYR A 84 10.95 2.17 2.34
CA TYR A 84 10.27 1.47 1.25
C TYR A 84 10.71 0.00 1.22
N ALA A 85 10.04 -0.80 0.40
CA ALA A 85 10.45 -2.15 0.07
C ALA A 85 10.99 -2.23 -1.36
N LEU A 86 11.94 -3.12 -1.59
CA LEU A 86 12.33 -3.60 -2.91
C LEU A 86 11.72 -4.98 -3.13
N LEU A 87 11.15 -5.16 -4.32
CA LEU A 87 10.56 -6.41 -4.77
C LEU A 87 11.28 -6.82 -6.05
N ASP A 88 12.01 -7.94 -6.00
CA ASP A 88 12.42 -8.62 -7.23
C ASP A 88 11.26 -9.48 -7.69
N ILE A 89 10.76 -9.19 -8.90
CA ILE A 89 9.59 -9.84 -9.47
C ILE A 89 10.02 -10.59 -10.72
N TRP A 90 9.75 -11.90 -10.75
CA TRP A 90 9.79 -12.67 -11.98
C TRP A 90 8.50 -12.47 -12.76
N VAL A 91 8.59 -11.81 -13.92
CA VAL A 91 7.45 -11.46 -14.77
C VAL A 91 7.02 -12.69 -15.56
N ALA A 92 5.80 -13.17 -15.29
CA ALA A 92 5.16 -14.23 -16.07
C ALA A 92 4.47 -13.68 -17.32
N ARG A 93 3.88 -12.50 -17.22
CA ARG A 93 3.14 -11.84 -18.32
C ARG A 93 3.16 -10.33 -18.16
N SER A 94 3.29 -9.61 -19.27
CA SER A 94 3.02 -8.16 -19.34
C SER A 94 1.66 -7.93 -20.00
N LEU A 95 0.79 -7.18 -19.34
CA LEU A 95 -0.54 -6.76 -19.83
C LEU A 95 -0.49 -5.34 -20.41
N VAL A 96 0.27 -4.45 -19.77
CA VAL A 96 0.52 -3.07 -20.20
C VAL A 96 2.01 -2.80 -20.12
N GLY A 97 2.54 -2.08 -21.11
CA GLY A 97 3.97 -1.81 -21.23
C GLY A 97 4.78 -3.05 -21.63
N SER A 98 6.10 -2.87 -21.74
CA SER A 98 7.02 -3.91 -22.22
C SER A 98 8.11 -4.18 -21.19
N VAL A 99 7.82 -5.07 -20.25
CA VAL A 99 8.81 -5.61 -19.29
C VAL A 99 8.76 -7.13 -19.31
N SER A 100 9.90 -7.78 -19.05
CA SER A 100 10.01 -9.24 -19.02
C SER A 100 11.21 -9.66 -18.16
N GLY A 101 11.26 -10.96 -17.83
CA GLY A 101 12.32 -11.52 -16.98
C GLY A 101 12.20 -11.09 -15.52
N GLN A 102 13.33 -10.93 -14.85
CA GLN A 102 13.36 -10.41 -13.47
C GLN A 102 13.49 -8.89 -13.50
N ILE A 103 12.59 -8.20 -12.80
CA ILE A 103 12.66 -6.76 -12.59
C ILE A 103 12.71 -6.47 -11.08
N THR A 104 13.37 -5.38 -10.70
CA THR A 104 13.32 -4.85 -9.33
C THR A 104 12.43 -3.62 -9.32
N VAL A 105 11.41 -3.63 -8.47
CA VAL A 105 10.49 -2.51 -8.28
C VAL A 105 10.52 -2.03 -6.84
N THR A 106 10.18 -0.76 -6.65
CA THR A 106 10.03 -0.17 -5.32
C THR A 106 8.57 -0.24 -4.87
N TRP A 107 8.34 -0.37 -3.57
CA TRP A 107 7.04 -0.17 -2.97
C TRP A 107 7.18 0.72 -1.75
N ARG A 108 6.77 1.97 -1.91
CA ARG A 108 6.67 2.90 -0.79
C ARG A 108 5.25 2.91 -0.27
N ASN A 109 5.07 2.38 0.93
CA ASN A 109 3.75 2.38 1.54
C ASN A 109 3.43 3.77 2.11
N SER A 110 2.34 4.37 1.66
CA SER A 110 1.85 5.66 2.15
C SER A 110 0.98 5.55 3.41
N THR A 111 0.62 4.33 3.81
CA THR A 111 -0.59 4.09 4.63
C THR A 111 -0.39 3.03 5.71
N PHE A 112 0.36 1.98 5.40
CA PHE A 112 0.59 0.85 6.30
C PHE A 112 2.08 0.68 6.59
N GLN A 113 2.38 0.00 7.69
CA GLN A 113 3.68 -0.63 7.81
C GLN A 113 3.82 -1.62 6.66
N LEU A 114 4.96 -1.58 5.98
CA LEU A 114 5.32 -2.60 5.02
C LEU A 114 5.37 -3.95 5.76
N PRO A 115 4.79 -5.02 5.18
CA PRO A 115 4.81 -6.32 5.82
C PRO A 115 6.26 -6.78 5.98
N LYS A 116 6.53 -7.65 6.98
CA LYS A 116 7.89 -8.15 7.19
C LYS A 116 8.36 -9.05 6.05
N ASP A 117 7.40 -9.70 5.40
CA ASP A 117 7.56 -10.65 4.33
C ASP A 117 6.39 -10.53 3.33
N ILE A 118 6.59 -11.13 2.15
CA ILE A 118 5.54 -11.31 1.15
C ILE A 118 5.70 -12.71 0.58
N ASP A 119 4.58 -13.43 0.44
CA ASP A 119 4.64 -14.77 -0.11
C ASP A 119 4.96 -14.78 -1.62
N ALA A 120 5.35 -15.93 -2.15
CA ALA A 120 5.70 -16.12 -3.56
C ALA A 120 4.51 -16.43 -4.48
N ARG A 121 3.27 -16.05 -4.12
CA ARG A 121 2.11 -16.27 -4.99
C ARG A 121 2.16 -15.38 -6.23
N LEU A 122 1.60 -15.90 -7.32
CA LEU A 122 1.41 -15.15 -8.56
C LEU A 122 0.44 -14.01 -8.32
N ARG A 123 0.87 -12.79 -8.63
CA ARG A 123 0.11 -11.57 -8.42
C ARG A 123 0.09 -10.69 -9.66
N THR A 124 -0.99 -9.95 -9.81
CA THR A 124 -1.10 -8.83 -10.74
C THR A 124 -0.61 -7.56 -10.04
N PHE A 125 0.41 -6.92 -10.62
CA PHE A 125 0.96 -5.66 -10.15
C PHE A 125 0.66 -4.56 -11.15
N ALA A 126 0.26 -3.40 -10.65
CA ALA A 126 0.26 -2.17 -11.42
C ALA A 126 1.42 -1.30 -10.97
N LEU A 127 2.19 -0.80 -11.93
CA LEU A 127 3.46 -0.12 -11.68
C LEU A 127 3.48 1.23 -12.38
N ARG A 128 4.21 2.17 -11.80
CA ARG A 128 4.41 3.52 -12.31
C ARG A 128 5.88 3.78 -12.57
N ASP A 129 6.16 4.49 -13.66
CA ASP A 129 7.50 4.99 -13.92
C ASP A 129 7.64 6.40 -13.34
N PRO A 130 8.40 6.60 -12.25
CA PRO A 130 8.56 7.91 -11.62
C PRO A 130 9.26 8.94 -12.53
N ARG A 131 9.88 8.50 -13.62
CA ARG A 131 10.53 9.38 -14.61
C ARG A 131 9.52 9.99 -15.58
N LYS A 132 8.34 9.39 -15.72
CA LYS A 132 7.29 9.92 -16.59
C LYS A 132 6.49 10.97 -15.84
N ARG A 133 6.23 12.08 -16.54
CA ARG A 133 5.39 13.16 -16.05
C ARG A 133 3.93 12.73 -16.21
N ALA A 134 3.43 12.00 -15.24
CA ALA A 134 2.11 11.42 -15.30
C ALA A 134 1.26 11.95 -14.14
N PRO A 135 -0.07 12.01 -14.29
CA PRO A 135 -0.93 12.65 -13.30
C PRO A 135 -0.72 12.01 -11.94
N THR A 136 -0.57 12.85 -10.92
CA THR A 136 -0.56 12.40 -9.52
C THR A 136 -1.89 11.72 -9.25
N LEU A 137 -1.87 10.56 -8.60
CA LEU A 137 -3.10 9.94 -8.13
C LEU A 137 -3.84 10.92 -7.22
N PRO A 138 -5.18 10.97 -7.28
CA PRO A 138 -5.95 11.89 -6.45
C PRO A 138 -5.65 11.65 -4.96
N LEU A 139 -5.47 12.75 -4.22
CA LEU A 139 -5.39 12.69 -2.76
C LEU A 139 -6.79 12.35 -2.23
N ARG A 140 -7.02 11.08 -1.91
CA ARG A 140 -8.34 10.59 -1.46
C ARG A 140 -8.59 10.75 0.04
N SER A 141 -7.67 11.37 0.76
CA SER A 141 -7.81 11.65 2.19
C SER A 141 -6.99 12.90 2.55
N GLY A 142 -7.53 13.73 3.45
CA GLY A 142 -6.90 14.96 3.93
C GLY A 142 -5.58 14.74 4.68
N SER A 143 -5.20 13.50 4.95
CA SER A 143 -3.92 13.11 5.56
C SER A 143 -2.87 12.59 4.57
N GLY A 144 -3.19 12.51 3.28
CA GLY A 144 -2.28 11.95 2.27
C GLY A 144 -1.10 12.89 1.99
N VAL A 145 0.09 12.56 2.49
CA VAL A 145 1.33 13.27 2.13
C VAL A 145 2.05 12.47 1.04
N VAL A 146 2.27 13.11 -0.12
CA VAL A 146 3.15 12.56 -1.16
C VAL A 146 4.57 13.03 -0.86
N TRP A 147 5.38 12.13 -0.34
CA TRP A 147 6.80 12.39 -0.09
C TRP A 147 7.62 12.14 -1.38
N PRO A 148 8.67 12.94 -1.64
CA PRO A 148 9.57 12.69 -2.78
C PRO A 148 10.20 11.30 -2.67
N VAL A 149 10.20 10.55 -3.78
CA VAL A 149 10.69 9.16 -3.84
C VAL A 149 12.22 9.17 -3.99
N PRO A 150 12.98 8.51 -3.09
CA PRO A 150 14.45 8.56 -3.12
C PRO A 150 15.07 7.78 -4.28
N GLU A 151 14.38 6.81 -4.87
CA GLU A 151 14.81 6.07 -6.07
C GLU A 151 13.94 6.43 -7.27
N LEU A 152 14.33 7.50 -7.97
CA LEU A 152 13.64 8.00 -9.16
C LEU A 152 13.89 7.16 -10.42
N ASP A 153 14.65 6.06 -10.34
CA ASP A 153 15.07 5.26 -11.49
C ASP A 153 14.32 3.93 -11.64
N LYS A 154 13.53 3.50 -10.65
CA LYS A 154 12.83 2.21 -10.66
C LYS A 154 11.33 2.37 -10.79
N LEU A 155 10.68 1.39 -11.41
CA LEU A 155 9.22 1.28 -11.36
C LEU A 155 8.76 1.15 -9.90
N THR A 156 7.68 1.83 -9.54
CA THR A 156 7.07 1.74 -8.20
C THR A 156 5.70 1.10 -8.27
N VAL A 157 5.35 0.30 -7.26
CA VAL A 157 3.97 -0.19 -7.07
C VAL A 157 3.02 1.00 -7.00
N LEU A 158 1.99 0.96 -7.84
CA LEU A 158 0.92 1.96 -7.87
C LEU A 158 0.12 1.87 -6.58
N GLN A 159 0.06 2.96 -5.83
CA GLN A 159 -0.71 3.06 -4.61
C GLN A 159 -1.16 4.51 -4.43
N ALA A 160 -2.47 4.74 -4.36
CA ALA A 160 -2.98 6.05 -3.96
C ALA A 160 -2.70 6.28 -2.46
N PRO A 161 -2.41 7.51 -2.03
CA PRO A 161 -2.26 7.82 -0.62
C PRO A 161 -3.48 7.34 0.18
N CYS A 162 -3.22 6.67 1.30
CA CYS A 162 -4.25 6.08 2.16
C CYS A 162 -5.06 4.93 1.58
N ALA A 163 -4.72 4.40 0.40
CA ALA A 163 -5.35 3.20 -0.17
C ALA A 163 -4.42 1.97 -0.09
N MET A 164 -4.98 0.80 -0.41
CA MET A 164 -4.23 -0.44 -0.63
C MET A 164 -3.34 -0.32 -1.88
N PRO A 165 -2.20 -1.03 -1.95
CA PRO A 165 -1.40 -1.11 -3.18
C PRO A 165 -2.12 -1.90 -4.27
N PHE A 166 -1.86 -1.58 -5.54
CA PHE A 166 -2.29 -2.39 -6.68
C PHE A 166 -1.43 -3.65 -6.82
N MET A 167 -1.72 -4.59 -5.94
CA MET A 167 -1.03 -5.86 -5.81
C MET A 167 -2.05 -6.92 -5.40
N PHE A 168 -2.57 -7.66 -6.39
CA PHE A 168 -3.66 -8.62 -6.19
C PHE A 168 -3.22 -10.02 -6.55
N GLU A 169 -3.77 -11.03 -5.89
CA GLU A 169 -3.58 -12.40 -6.36
C GLU A 169 -4.17 -12.56 -7.75
N ALA A 170 -3.36 -13.07 -8.67
CA ALA A 170 -3.68 -12.99 -10.09
C ALA A 170 -4.89 -13.87 -10.45
N ASN A 171 -5.16 -14.90 -9.64
CA ASN A 171 -6.27 -15.82 -9.83
C ASN A 171 -7.50 -15.48 -8.97
N GLU A 172 -7.46 -14.43 -8.16
CA GLU A 172 -8.65 -13.94 -7.44
C GLU A 172 -9.54 -13.07 -8.34
N PRO A 173 -10.81 -12.82 -7.96
CA PRO A 173 -11.74 -12.04 -8.79
C PRO A 173 -11.16 -10.70 -9.27
N THR A 174 -10.48 -9.94 -8.41
CA THR A 174 -9.89 -8.66 -8.78
C THR A 174 -8.71 -8.79 -9.74
N GLY A 175 -7.81 -9.77 -9.52
CA GLY A 175 -6.69 -10.02 -10.43
C GLY A 175 -7.16 -10.44 -11.83
N ARG A 176 -8.19 -11.29 -11.91
CA ARG A 176 -8.81 -11.66 -13.19
C ARG A 176 -9.48 -10.45 -13.87
N ALA A 177 -10.22 -9.66 -13.12
CA ALA A 177 -10.86 -8.45 -13.63
C ALA A 177 -9.85 -7.45 -14.22
N ILE A 178 -8.69 -7.26 -13.59
CA ILE A 178 -7.63 -6.40 -14.14
C ILE A 178 -7.15 -6.90 -15.49
N ARG A 179 -7.03 -8.22 -15.69
CA ARG A 179 -6.68 -8.77 -17.01
C ARG A 179 -7.76 -8.50 -18.05
N GLU A 180 -9.03 -8.59 -17.67
CA GLU A 180 -10.15 -8.29 -18.56
C GLU A 180 -10.13 -6.82 -19.02
N ILE A 181 -9.69 -5.88 -18.18
CA ILE A 181 -9.52 -4.47 -18.58
C ILE A 181 -8.52 -4.33 -19.74
N PHE A 182 -7.47 -5.15 -19.77
CA PHE A 182 -6.35 -5.05 -20.72
C PHE A 182 -6.26 -6.22 -21.70
N ASP A 183 -7.35 -6.94 -21.95
CA ASP A 183 -7.39 -8.07 -22.89
C ASP A 183 -7.36 -7.66 -24.38
N GLY A 184 -7.38 -6.36 -24.67
CA GLY A 184 -7.41 -5.80 -26.02
C GLY A 184 -8.79 -5.76 -26.68
N VAL A 185 -9.86 -6.11 -25.94
CA VAL A 185 -11.24 -6.11 -26.42
C VAL A 185 -12.03 -4.99 -25.76
N GLY A 186 -12.69 -4.15 -26.55
CA GLY A 186 -13.50 -3.05 -26.04
C GLY A 186 -12.69 -1.89 -25.46
N ASP A 187 -13.37 -1.00 -24.74
CA ASP A 187 -12.76 0.18 -24.13
C ASP A 187 -12.31 -0.11 -22.68
N PRO A 188 -10.99 -0.02 -22.37
CA PRO A 188 -10.48 -0.22 -21.01
C PRO A 188 -11.07 0.73 -19.97
N GLU A 189 -11.42 1.96 -20.35
CA GLU A 189 -12.03 2.93 -19.43
C GLU A 189 -13.41 2.46 -19.00
N ALA A 190 -14.30 2.16 -19.96
CA ALA A 190 -15.63 1.62 -19.68
C ALA A 190 -15.58 0.31 -18.87
N LYS A 191 -14.62 -0.58 -19.16
CA LYS A 191 -14.42 -1.83 -18.39
C LYS A 191 -13.99 -1.55 -16.96
N ALA A 192 -13.01 -0.66 -16.76
CA ALA A 192 -12.53 -0.29 -15.44
C ALA A 192 -13.65 0.36 -14.60
N ASP A 193 -14.46 1.24 -15.21
CA ASP A 193 -15.64 1.82 -14.56
C ASP A 193 -16.66 0.75 -14.16
N ALA A 194 -17.02 -0.17 -15.06
CA ALA A 194 -17.98 -1.23 -14.79
C ALA A 194 -17.50 -2.15 -13.65
N LEU A 195 -16.24 -2.56 -13.68
CA LEU A 195 -15.65 -3.43 -12.68
C LEU A 195 -15.48 -2.72 -11.33
N ALA A 196 -15.04 -1.45 -11.33
CA ALA A 196 -14.98 -0.62 -10.13
C ALA A 196 -16.33 -0.58 -9.41
N ASN A 197 -17.42 -0.35 -10.15
CA ASN A 197 -18.78 -0.37 -9.60
C ASN A 197 -19.15 -1.76 -9.06
N SER A 198 -18.84 -2.85 -9.78
CA SER A 198 -19.19 -4.21 -9.35
C SER A 198 -18.47 -4.65 -8.06
N PHE A 199 -17.24 -4.20 -7.84
CA PHE A 199 -16.46 -4.52 -6.64
C PHE A 199 -16.64 -3.51 -5.51
N GLY A 200 -17.40 -2.42 -5.72
CA GLY A 200 -17.46 -1.31 -4.77
C GLY A 200 -16.12 -0.58 -4.60
N MET A 201 -15.24 -0.67 -5.61
CA MET A 201 -13.92 -0.04 -5.66
C MET A 201 -13.99 1.23 -6.50
N THR A 202 -14.88 2.16 -6.14
CA THR A 202 -15.10 3.37 -6.94
C THR A 202 -14.33 4.58 -6.42
N GLY A 203 -13.77 4.56 -5.22
CA GLY A 203 -13.17 5.75 -4.61
C GLY A 203 -14.15 6.94 -4.47
N ASN A 204 -13.89 7.85 -3.54
CA ASN A 204 -14.51 9.17 -3.62
C ASN A 204 -13.62 10.02 -4.52
N ARG A 205 -14.11 10.38 -5.70
CA ARG A 205 -13.43 11.34 -6.59
C ARG A 205 -13.68 12.77 -6.14
#